data_AF-W9H5T5-F1
#
_entry.id   AF-W9H5T5-F1
#
_cell.length_a   1.000
_cell.length_b   1.000
_cell.length_c   1.000
_cell.angle_alpha   90.00
_cell.angle_beta   90.00
_cell.angle_gamma   90.00
#
_symmetry.space_group_name_H-M   'P 1'
#
loop_
_entity.id
_entity.type
_entity.pdbx_description
1 polymer ?
#
loop_
_entity_poly.entity_id
_entity_poly.type
_entity_poly.pdbx_seq_one_letter_code
_entity_poly.pdbx_strand_id
1 'polypeptide(L)'
;MPKFLARPLVSGLAGRAGLAWTMLVVTAGGALAQADHGAAGAAHGAEMAHGAEHASGGLPQLDPTVFAPQLIWLGITFIALYFLMAKVALPKVAEVLEERQERITNDLDRAATLREESAGVMAGYEKALADARVHAQSVMAATTADITTASTGRQTQFNADLAAKTRAAEERINTAKETALASVRSVAVEIAQQAAEKIGGVKIDGTKADAAVGDVMRERG
;
A
#
# COMPACT_ATOMS: atom_id res chain seq x y z
N MET A 1 16.74 -15.36 1.33
CA MET A 1 17.99 -14.65 0.92
C MET A 1 17.76 -14.06 -0.46
N PRO A 2 17.84 -12.74 -0.66
CA PRO A 2 17.76 -12.12 -1.97
C PRO A 2 19.09 -12.25 -2.74
N LYS A 3 19.05 -12.36 -4.07
CA LYS A 3 20.25 -12.30 -4.93
C LYS A 3 20.14 -11.17 -5.95
N PHE A 4 21.06 -10.22 -5.76
CA PHE A 4 21.48 -9.14 -6.65
C PHE A 4 21.27 -9.38 -8.15
N LEU A 5 20.58 -8.45 -8.81
CA LEU A 5 20.88 -8.02 -10.19
C LEU A 5 20.89 -6.48 -10.26
N ALA A 6 21.89 -5.88 -9.62
CA ALA A 6 22.30 -4.51 -9.89
C ALA A 6 23.46 -4.55 -10.89
N ARG A 7 23.33 -3.86 -12.04
CA ARG A 7 24.43 -3.45 -12.94
C ARG A 7 24.05 -2.11 -13.62
N PRO A 8 25.02 -1.31 -14.08
CA PRO A 8 25.02 0.10 -13.67
C PRO A 8 24.95 1.12 -14.81
N LEU A 9 24.85 2.39 -14.42
CA LEU A 9 25.04 3.55 -15.29
C LEU A 9 26.48 3.60 -15.89
N VAL A 10 26.54 4.08 -17.14
CA VAL A 10 27.57 4.97 -17.73
C VAL A 10 29.04 4.51 -17.66
N SER A 11 29.62 4.23 -18.84
CA SER A 11 30.67 5.12 -19.43
C SER A 11 31.24 4.61 -20.77
N GLY A 12 31.52 5.56 -21.68
CA GLY A 12 32.68 5.58 -22.58
C GLY A 12 32.89 4.49 -23.64
N LEU A 13 32.41 4.72 -24.87
CA LEU A 13 33.18 4.71 -26.12
C LEU A 13 32.29 5.38 -27.19
N ALA A 14 32.54 6.59 -27.68
CA ALA A 14 33.69 7.08 -28.45
C ALA A 14 33.81 6.40 -29.84
N GLY A 15 33.32 7.09 -30.87
CA GLY A 15 33.76 6.92 -32.27
C GLY A 15 32.98 5.96 -33.15
N ARG A 16 31.96 6.47 -33.86
CA ARG A 16 31.88 6.42 -35.34
C ARG A 16 30.86 7.45 -35.86
N ALA A 17 31.14 8.01 -37.03
CA ALA A 17 30.35 9.08 -37.62
C ALA A 17 29.12 8.57 -38.39
N GLY A 18 28.05 9.35 -38.36
CA GLY A 18 26.82 9.18 -39.14
C GLY A 18 25.90 10.35 -38.85
N LEU A 19 25.64 11.22 -39.84
CA LEU A 19 24.94 12.48 -39.60
C LEU A 19 23.42 12.26 -39.51
N ALA A 20 22.83 12.67 -38.38
CA ALA A 20 21.38 12.80 -38.19
C ALA A 20 21.07 14.22 -37.72
N TRP A 21 21.03 15.14 -38.70
CA TRP A 21 20.84 16.58 -38.49
C TRP A 21 19.37 16.95 -38.40
N THR A 22 18.82 17.04 -37.17
CA THR A 22 17.55 17.74 -36.88
C THR A 22 17.54 18.24 -35.43
N MET A 23 18.07 19.45 -35.22
CA MET A 23 17.76 20.27 -34.05
C MET A 23 17.04 21.51 -34.58
N LEU A 24 15.71 21.52 -34.51
CA LEU A 24 14.90 22.66 -34.96
C LEU A 24 14.34 23.42 -33.77
N VAL A 25 14.76 24.68 -33.64
CA VAL A 25 14.31 25.61 -32.62
C VAL A 25 12.94 26.18 -33.00
N VAL A 26 11.99 26.19 -32.06
CA VAL A 26 10.76 26.98 -32.18
C VAL A 26 11.01 28.39 -31.64
N THR A 27 11.28 29.35 -32.53
CA THR A 27 11.25 30.78 -32.22
C THR A 27 10.81 31.59 -33.44
N ALA A 28 10.14 32.72 -33.21
CA ALA A 28 9.37 33.48 -34.18
C ALA A 28 10.09 33.91 -35.47
N GLY A 29 9.34 33.90 -36.58
CA GLY A 29 9.67 34.54 -37.86
C GLY A 29 8.47 34.44 -38.82
N GLY A 30 8.02 35.48 -39.52
CA GLY A 30 8.47 36.87 -39.52
C GLY A 30 9.21 37.30 -40.80
N ALA A 31 8.46 37.45 -41.89
CA ALA A 31 8.85 38.09 -43.16
C ALA A 31 9.89 37.37 -44.06
N LEU A 32 9.93 37.85 -45.31
CA LEU A 32 10.92 37.60 -46.38
C LEU A 32 11.07 36.16 -46.90
N ALA A 33 10.34 35.86 -47.99
CA ALA A 33 10.74 34.86 -48.98
C ALA A 33 11.21 35.57 -50.26
N GLN A 34 12.33 35.14 -50.84
CA GLN A 34 12.92 35.69 -52.07
C GLN A 34 13.40 34.54 -52.97
N ALA A 35 13.48 34.78 -54.29
CA ALA A 35 13.79 33.80 -55.35
C ALA A 35 15.28 33.35 -55.35
N ASP A 36 15.80 32.43 -56.18
CA ASP A 36 15.33 31.61 -57.33
C ASP A 36 16.17 30.29 -57.34
N HIS A 37 16.28 29.33 -58.29
CA HIS A 37 15.90 29.07 -59.71
C HIS A 37 15.92 27.53 -59.92
N GLY A 38 15.57 26.89 -61.05
CA GLY A 38 15.05 27.33 -62.35
C GLY A 38 15.20 26.23 -63.45
N ALA A 39 14.76 26.54 -64.67
CA ALA A 39 15.16 25.96 -65.97
C ALA A 39 14.92 24.45 -66.32
N ALA A 40 13.72 24.16 -66.86
CA ALA A 40 13.52 23.35 -68.08
C ALA A 40 12.09 23.63 -68.62
N GLY A 41 11.78 23.64 -69.92
CA GLY A 41 12.57 23.54 -71.15
C GLY A 41 11.58 23.60 -72.34
N ALA A 42 11.76 24.53 -73.28
CA ALA A 42 10.68 24.98 -74.19
C ALA A 42 10.18 23.95 -75.22
N ALA A 43 8.89 24.04 -75.60
CA ALA A 43 8.40 23.98 -76.99
C ALA A 43 6.91 24.37 -77.09
N HIS A 44 6.52 24.94 -78.25
CA HIS A 44 5.15 25.26 -78.71
C HIS A 44 4.27 26.16 -77.79
N GLY A 45 3.83 27.34 -78.21
CA GLY A 45 3.87 27.92 -79.57
C GLY A 45 2.79 27.33 -80.47
N ALA A 46 1.55 27.73 -80.23
CA ALA A 46 0.38 27.45 -81.07
C ALA A 46 -0.28 28.79 -81.42
N GLU A 47 0.25 29.44 -82.45
CA GLU A 47 -0.36 30.63 -83.04
C GLU A 47 -1.66 30.24 -83.74
N MET A 48 -2.78 30.86 -83.33
CA MET A 48 -4.05 30.78 -84.03
C MET A 48 -4.54 32.21 -84.26
N ALA A 49 -4.35 32.68 -85.48
CA ALA A 49 -4.73 34.02 -85.88
C ALA A 49 -6.27 34.17 -85.89
N HIS A 50 -6.76 35.32 -85.44
CA HIS A 50 -8.04 35.86 -85.88
C HIS A 50 -7.79 37.21 -86.55
N GLY A 51 -8.35 37.37 -87.75
CA GLY A 51 -8.08 38.51 -88.62
C GLY A 51 -8.61 39.84 -88.07
N ALA A 52 -7.96 40.93 -88.46
CA ALA A 52 -8.39 42.27 -88.11
C ALA A 52 -9.52 42.77 -89.03
N GLU A 53 -10.65 43.14 -88.44
CA GLU A 53 -11.53 44.18 -88.98
C GLU A 53 -11.73 45.25 -87.90
N HIS A 54 -11.65 46.52 -88.29
CA HIS A 54 -11.68 47.67 -87.38
C HIS A 54 -13.02 48.42 -87.51
N ALA A 55 -13.75 48.57 -86.40
CA ALA A 55 -14.81 49.57 -86.27
C ALA A 55 -14.91 50.13 -84.84
N SER A 56 -14.61 51.41 -84.69
CA SER A 56 -14.99 52.31 -83.57
C SER A 56 -14.86 51.82 -82.11
N GLY A 57 -13.86 52.38 -81.39
CA GLY A 57 -14.21 53.07 -80.12
C GLY A 57 -13.96 52.38 -78.78
N GLY A 58 -12.88 51.63 -78.60
CA GLY A 58 -12.50 51.12 -77.28
C GLY A 58 -11.04 50.66 -77.16
N LEU A 59 -10.57 50.53 -75.92
CA LEU A 59 -9.39 49.70 -75.63
C LEU A 59 -9.79 48.23 -75.93
N PRO A 60 -9.04 47.48 -76.76
CA PRO A 60 -9.44 46.12 -77.16
C PRO A 60 -9.43 45.10 -76.01
N GLN A 61 -8.97 45.50 -74.82
CA GLN A 61 -9.04 44.74 -73.57
C GLN A 61 -10.40 44.85 -72.87
N LEU A 62 -11.30 45.72 -73.34
CA LEU A 62 -12.58 46.07 -72.73
C LEU A 62 -13.78 45.81 -73.67
N ASP A 63 -13.60 45.00 -74.71
CA ASP A 63 -14.70 44.59 -75.60
C ASP A 63 -15.67 43.66 -74.84
N PRO A 64 -16.96 44.01 -74.67
CA PRO A 64 -17.91 43.23 -73.89
C PRO A 64 -18.18 41.82 -74.47
N THR A 65 -17.91 41.59 -75.76
CA THR A 65 -18.23 40.31 -76.43
C THR A 65 -17.38 39.14 -75.94
N VAL A 66 -16.10 39.37 -75.60
CA VAL A 66 -15.19 38.32 -75.11
C VAL A 66 -15.39 37.96 -73.63
N PHE A 67 -16.01 38.82 -72.82
CA PHE A 67 -16.29 38.52 -71.42
C PHE A 67 -17.41 37.48 -71.24
N ALA A 68 -18.42 37.45 -72.13
CA ALA A 68 -19.56 36.55 -71.96
C ALA A 68 -19.18 35.05 -72.05
N PRO A 69 -18.40 34.57 -73.04
CA PRO A 69 -17.90 33.18 -73.05
C PRO A 69 -17.03 32.86 -71.84
N GLN A 70 -16.16 33.78 -71.42
CA GLN A 70 -15.27 33.60 -70.28
C GLN A 70 -16.04 33.46 -68.96
N LEU A 71 -17.10 34.25 -68.76
CA LEU A 71 -17.97 34.16 -67.58
C LEU A 71 -18.80 32.87 -67.56
N ILE A 72 -19.26 32.38 -68.72
CA ILE A 72 -19.95 31.09 -68.84
C ILE A 72 -19.00 29.94 -68.47
N TRP A 73 -17.77 29.94 -69.01
CA TRP A 73 -16.79 28.89 -68.69
C TRP A 73 -16.29 28.97 -67.23
N LEU A 74 -16.14 30.17 -66.68
CA LEU A 74 -15.89 30.38 -65.25
C LEU A 74 -17.02 29.81 -64.40
N GLY A 75 -18.29 30.04 -64.79
CA GLY A 75 -19.45 29.46 -64.13
C GLY A 75 -19.45 27.93 -64.16
N ILE A 76 -19.22 27.32 -65.32
CA ILE A 76 -19.15 25.86 -65.50
C ILE A 76 -18.03 25.26 -64.63
N THR A 77 -16.82 25.83 -64.68
CA THR A 77 -15.66 25.32 -63.92
C THR A 77 -15.80 25.55 -62.42
N PHE A 78 -16.38 26.68 -61.99
CA PHE A 78 -16.69 26.95 -60.59
C PHE A 78 -17.76 26.00 -60.04
N ILE A 79 -18.82 25.72 -60.81
CA ILE A 79 -19.86 24.75 -60.42
C ILE A 79 -19.28 23.33 -60.34
N ALA A 80 -18.44 22.92 -61.30
CA ALA A 80 -17.76 21.63 -61.26
C ALA A 80 -16.84 21.49 -60.04
N LEU A 81 -16.06 22.53 -59.73
CA LEU A 81 -15.20 22.59 -58.54
C LEU A 81 -16.03 22.58 -57.25
N TYR A 82 -17.15 23.32 -57.21
CA TYR A 82 -18.07 23.35 -56.06
C TYR A 82 -18.66 21.97 -55.78
N PHE A 83 -19.16 21.25 -56.79
CA PHE A 83 -19.66 19.88 -56.61
C PHE A 83 -18.57 18.90 -56.17
N LEU A 84 -17.34 19.05 -56.67
CA LEU A 84 -16.20 18.25 -56.22
C LEU A 84 -15.87 18.52 -54.73
N MET A 85 -15.80 19.79 -54.33
CA MET A 85 -15.61 20.22 -52.93
C MET A 85 -16.72 19.70 -52.01
N ALA A 86 -17.98 19.93 -52.39
CA ALA A 86 -19.14 19.52 -51.62
C ALA A 86 -19.25 18.00 -51.44
N LYS A 87 -18.85 17.22 -52.46
CA LYS A 87 -18.92 15.75 -52.43
C LYS A 87 -17.70 15.06 -51.83
N VAL A 88 -16.53 15.72 -51.75
CA VAL A 88 -15.28 15.11 -51.27
C VAL A 88 -14.77 15.73 -49.97
N ALA A 89 -14.73 17.06 -49.85
CA ALA A 89 -14.12 17.73 -48.71
C ALA A 89 -15.07 17.83 -47.50
N LEU A 90 -16.33 18.19 -47.72
CA LEU A 90 -17.33 18.24 -46.63
C LEU A 90 -17.46 16.91 -45.86
N PRO A 91 -17.63 15.73 -46.51
CA PRO A 91 -17.68 14.47 -45.76
C PRO A 91 -16.36 14.14 -45.05
N LYS A 92 -15.20 14.48 -45.63
CA LYS A 92 -13.89 14.25 -44.97
C LYS A 92 -13.66 15.13 -43.75
N VAL A 93 -14.20 16.36 -43.72
CA VAL A 93 -14.18 17.21 -42.51
C VAL A 93 -15.19 16.69 -41.47
N ALA A 94 -16.38 16.25 -41.89
CA ALA A 94 -17.37 15.67 -40.99
C ALA A 94 -16.86 14.37 -40.32
N GLU A 95 -16.24 13.47 -41.08
CA GLU A 95 -15.63 12.21 -40.61
C GLU A 95 -14.58 12.46 -39.50
N VAL A 96 -13.71 13.44 -39.67
CA VAL A 96 -12.71 13.83 -38.65
C VAL A 96 -13.33 14.53 -37.44
N LEU A 97 -14.48 15.20 -37.60
CA LEU A 97 -15.18 15.82 -36.49
C LEU A 97 -15.95 14.77 -35.66
N GLU A 98 -16.57 13.80 -36.33
CA GLU A 98 -17.24 12.66 -35.69
C GLU A 98 -16.24 11.77 -34.94
N GLU A 99 -15.09 11.41 -35.53
CA GLU A 99 -14.05 10.61 -34.84
C GLU A 99 -13.57 11.30 -33.55
N ARG A 100 -13.47 12.64 -33.56
CA ARG A 100 -13.12 13.44 -32.38
C ARG A 100 -14.24 13.45 -31.35
N GLN A 101 -15.50 13.58 -31.78
CA GLN A 101 -16.65 13.58 -30.89
C GLN A 101 -16.86 12.20 -30.25
N GLU A 102 -16.78 11.12 -31.03
CA GLU A 102 -16.82 9.73 -30.54
C GLU A 102 -15.70 9.47 -29.53
N ARG A 103 -14.46 9.87 -29.83
CA ARG A 103 -13.34 9.71 -28.88
C ARG A 103 -13.55 10.50 -27.60
N ILE A 104 -13.99 11.75 -27.67
CA ILE A 104 -14.27 12.58 -26.48
C ILE A 104 -15.39 11.94 -25.63
N THR A 105 -16.46 11.45 -26.26
CA THR A 105 -17.53 10.73 -25.54
C THR A 105 -17.00 9.45 -24.89
N ASN A 106 -16.22 8.63 -25.63
CA ASN A 106 -15.65 7.40 -25.09
C ASN A 106 -14.67 7.64 -23.92
N ASP A 107 -13.82 8.66 -24.02
CA ASP A 107 -12.89 9.06 -22.97
C ASP A 107 -13.66 9.58 -21.72
N LEU A 108 -14.77 10.31 -21.90
CA LEU A 108 -15.63 10.79 -20.82
C LEU A 108 -16.40 9.64 -20.13
N ASP A 109 -17.03 8.76 -20.90
CA ASP A 109 -17.73 7.59 -20.38
C ASP A 109 -16.77 6.68 -19.62
N ARG A 110 -15.59 6.41 -20.19
CA ARG A 110 -14.54 5.62 -19.55
C ARG A 110 -14.02 6.28 -18.27
N ALA A 111 -13.86 7.61 -18.24
CA ALA A 111 -13.50 8.33 -17.04
C ALA A 111 -14.60 8.28 -15.96
N ALA A 112 -15.88 8.26 -16.36
CA ALA A 112 -17.00 8.08 -15.45
C ALA A 112 -17.02 6.66 -14.85
N THR A 113 -16.88 5.60 -15.67
CA THR A 113 -16.79 4.21 -15.19
C THR A 113 -15.60 4.01 -14.26
N LEU A 114 -14.40 4.47 -14.65
CA LEU A 114 -13.20 4.37 -13.79
C LEU A 114 -13.36 5.12 -12.46
N ARG A 115 -14.13 6.21 -12.44
CA ARG A 115 -14.46 6.94 -11.20
C ARG A 115 -15.44 6.17 -10.32
N GLU A 116 -16.44 5.52 -10.91
CA GLU A 116 -17.40 4.67 -10.19
C GLU A 116 -16.73 3.41 -9.62
N GLU A 117 -15.92 2.72 -10.44
CA GLU A 117 -15.07 1.60 -9.99
C GLU A 117 -14.16 2.02 -8.84
N SER A 118 -13.48 3.16 -8.96
CA SER A 118 -12.61 3.70 -7.91
C SER A 118 -13.38 4.00 -6.62
N ALA A 119 -14.59 4.57 -6.72
CA ALA A 119 -15.44 4.83 -5.56
C ALA A 119 -15.91 3.54 -4.88
N GLY A 120 -16.29 2.52 -5.66
CA GLY A 120 -16.64 1.19 -5.16
C GLY A 120 -15.47 0.49 -4.46
N VAL A 121 -14.26 0.57 -5.04
CA VAL A 121 -13.03 0.04 -4.43
C VAL A 121 -12.68 0.77 -3.14
N MET A 122 -12.82 2.10 -3.07
CA MET A 122 -12.61 2.87 -1.84
C MET A 122 -13.62 2.50 -0.75
N ALA A 123 -14.92 2.43 -1.07
CA ALA A 123 -15.95 2.01 -0.12
C ALA A 123 -15.73 0.57 0.39
N GLY A 124 -15.30 -0.34 -0.48
CA GLY A 124 -14.91 -1.70 -0.11
C GLY A 124 -13.67 -1.76 0.81
N TYR A 125 -12.67 -0.92 0.53
CA TYR A 125 -11.45 -0.80 1.33
C TYR A 125 -11.72 -0.18 2.72
N GLU A 126 -12.51 0.90 2.78
CA GLU A 126 -12.92 1.53 4.04
C GLU A 126 -13.73 0.57 4.90
N LYS A 127 -14.66 -0.19 4.30
CA LYS A 127 -15.39 -1.26 4.99
C LYS A 127 -14.44 -2.35 5.50
N ALA A 128 -13.56 -2.87 4.66
CA ALA A 128 -12.60 -3.90 5.08
C ALA A 128 -11.69 -3.43 6.24
N LEU A 129 -11.31 -2.15 6.24
CA LEU A 129 -10.53 -1.53 7.30
C LEU A 129 -11.36 -1.34 8.60
N ALA A 130 -12.66 -1.04 8.50
CA ALA A 130 -13.57 -0.98 9.63
C ALA A 130 -13.82 -2.38 10.24
N ASP A 131 -14.16 -3.36 9.39
CA ASP A 131 -14.39 -4.76 9.79
C ASP A 131 -13.13 -5.36 10.43
N ALA A 132 -11.94 -5.10 9.88
CA ALA A 132 -10.66 -5.52 10.46
C ALA A 132 -10.37 -4.87 11.84
N ARG A 133 -10.72 -3.58 12.03
CA ARG A 133 -10.59 -2.90 13.32
C ARG A 133 -11.53 -3.50 14.38
N VAL A 134 -12.79 -3.74 14.03
CA VAL A 134 -13.77 -4.39 14.91
C VAL A 134 -13.33 -5.81 15.25
N HIS A 135 -12.86 -6.59 14.28
CA HIS A 135 -12.34 -7.93 14.52
C HIS A 135 -11.12 -7.90 15.45
N ALA A 136 -10.13 -7.04 15.21
CA ALA A 136 -8.96 -6.89 16.07
C ALA A 136 -9.35 -6.51 17.52
N GLN A 137 -10.28 -5.58 17.70
CA GLN A 137 -10.81 -5.22 19.02
C GLN A 137 -11.51 -6.41 19.70
N SER A 138 -12.32 -7.18 18.97
CA SER A 138 -12.99 -8.36 19.52
C SER A 138 -12.00 -9.45 19.95
N VAL A 139 -10.93 -9.69 19.17
CA VAL A 139 -9.87 -10.66 19.49
C VAL A 139 -9.07 -10.20 20.70
N MET A 140 -8.71 -8.91 20.81
CA MET A 140 -8.04 -8.37 22.00
C MET A 140 -8.90 -8.43 23.25
N ALA A 141 -10.21 -8.16 23.14
CA ALA A 141 -11.15 -8.27 24.27
C ALA A 141 -11.28 -9.72 24.75
N ALA A 142 -11.51 -10.67 23.84
CA ALA A 142 -11.57 -12.11 24.15
C ALA A 142 -10.26 -12.60 24.77
N THR A 143 -9.12 -12.29 24.15
CA THR A 143 -7.79 -12.69 24.65
C THR A 143 -7.51 -12.14 26.05
N THR A 144 -7.95 -10.90 26.34
CA THR A 144 -7.80 -10.30 27.68
C THR A 144 -8.70 -10.99 28.72
N ALA A 145 -9.93 -11.37 28.35
CA ALA A 145 -10.82 -12.14 29.21
C ALA A 145 -10.24 -13.54 29.50
N ASP A 146 -9.79 -14.26 28.48
CA ASP A 146 -9.18 -15.59 28.60
C ASP A 146 -7.92 -15.57 29.47
N ILE A 147 -7.02 -14.59 29.24
CA ILE A 147 -5.81 -14.39 30.06
C ILE A 147 -6.18 -14.09 31.50
N THR A 148 -7.20 -13.25 31.75
CA THR A 148 -7.67 -12.93 33.10
C THR A 148 -8.20 -14.18 33.79
N THR A 149 -9.09 -14.93 33.15
CA THR A 149 -9.66 -16.18 33.70
C THR A 149 -8.58 -17.24 33.95
N ALA A 150 -7.65 -17.44 33.02
CA ALA A 150 -6.54 -18.38 33.18
C ALA A 150 -5.48 -17.92 34.20
N SER A 151 -5.37 -16.61 34.47
CA SER A 151 -4.53 -16.05 35.53
C SER A 151 -5.18 -16.29 36.89
N THR A 152 -6.44 -15.89 37.07
CA THR A 152 -7.21 -16.11 38.30
C THR A 152 -7.31 -17.60 38.67
N GLY A 153 -7.58 -18.47 37.69
CA GLY A 153 -7.63 -19.92 37.92
C GLY A 153 -6.29 -20.49 38.45
N ARG A 154 -5.16 -20.11 37.82
CA ARG A 154 -3.82 -20.51 38.27
C ARG A 154 -3.46 -19.92 39.64
N GLN A 155 -3.85 -18.67 39.92
CA GLN A 155 -3.62 -18.05 41.22
C GLN A 155 -4.42 -18.75 42.33
N THR A 156 -5.68 -19.12 42.06
CA THR A 156 -6.51 -19.90 43.00
C THR A 156 -5.89 -21.27 43.28
N GLN A 157 -5.45 -21.99 42.23
CA GLN A 157 -4.76 -23.28 42.38
C GLN A 157 -3.46 -23.13 43.18
N PHE A 158 -2.60 -22.16 42.82
CA PHE A 158 -1.35 -21.89 43.54
C PHE A 158 -1.56 -21.54 45.01
N ASN A 159 -2.58 -20.73 45.32
CA ASN A 159 -2.93 -20.38 46.70
C ASN A 159 -3.42 -21.60 47.50
N ALA A 160 -4.19 -22.50 46.89
CA ALA A 160 -4.63 -23.75 47.52
C ALA A 160 -3.45 -24.70 47.77
N ASP A 161 -2.58 -24.86 46.78
CA ASP A 161 -1.32 -25.62 46.86
C ASP A 161 -0.41 -25.10 47.99
N LEU A 162 -0.27 -23.78 48.09
CA LEU A 162 0.54 -23.11 49.11
C LEU A 162 -0.08 -23.32 50.50
N ALA A 163 -1.39 -23.14 50.66
CA ALA A 163 -2.08 -23.38 51.92
C ALA A 163 -1.98 -24.85 52.39
N ALA A 164 -2.03 -25.81 51.46
CA ALA A 164 -1.81 -27.23 51.74
C ALA A 164 -0.37 -27.51 52.17
N LYS A 165 0.63 -26.91 51.50
CA LYS A 165 2.05 -27.02 51.85
C LYS A 165 2.38 -26.40 53.21
N THR A 166 1.80 -25.24 53.53
CA THR A 166 1.93 -24.59 54.84
C THR A 166 1.38 -25.49 55.95
N ARG A 167 0.14 -26.01 55.80
CA ARG A 167 -0.45 -26.90 56.81
C ARG A 167 0.37 -28.18 57.03
N ALA A 168 0.84 -28.81 55.95
CA ALA A 168 1.71 -29.98 56.04
C ALA A 168 3.09 -29.67 56.66
N ALA A 169 3.54 -28.41 56.63
CA ALA A 169 4.73 -27.96 57.35
C ALA A 169 4.44 -27.69 58.83
N GLU A 170 3.31 -27.06 59.16
CA GLU A 170 2.83 -26.83 60.53
C GLU A 170 2.63 -28.16 61.29
N GLU A 171 1.99 -29.14 60.65
CA GLU A 171 1.82 -30.51 61.18
C GLU A 171 3.19 -31.16 61.49
N ARG A 172 4.15 -31.10 60.54
CA ARG A 172 5.52 -31.61 60.75
C ARG A 172 6.27 -30.89 61.86
N ILE A 173 6.10 -29.56 61.98
CA ILE A 173 6.71 -28.76 63.05
C ILE A 173 6.15 -29.17 64.41
N ASN A 174 4.83 -29.42 64.51
CA ASN A 174 4.21 -29.91 65.74
C ASN A 174 4.71 -31.31 66.11
N THR A 175 4.72 -32.28 65.19
CA THR A 175 5.25 -33.63 65.46
C THR A 175 6.75 -33.60 65.82
N ALA A 176 7.55 -32.74 65.17
CA ALA A 176 8.95 -32.55 65.52
C ALA A 176 9.14 -31.93 66.90
N LYS A 177 8.30 -30.95 67.27
CA LYS A 177 8.28 -30.33 68.62
C LYS A 177 7.89 -31.34 69.69
N GLU A 178 6.85 -32.14 69.47
CA GLU A 178 6.43 -33.22 70.37
C GLU A 178 7.55 -34.26 70.56
N THR A 179 8.18 -34.70 69.47
CA THR A 179 9.33 -35.63 69.49
C THR A 179 10.53 -35.06 70.24
N ALA A 180 10.83 -33.77 70.05
CA ALA A 180 11.92 -33.08 70.75
C ALA A 180 11.62 -32.95 72.25
N LEU A 181 10.40 -32.58 72.64
CA LEU A 181 9.98 -32.50 74.03
C LEU A 181 10.01 -33.87 74.73
N ALA A 182 9.58 -34.94 74.04
CA ALA A 182 9.68 -36.31 74.55
C ALA A 182 11.15 -36.74 74.73
N SER A 183 12.02 -36.43 73.77
CA SER A 183 13.47 -36.68 73.87
C SER A 183 14.11 -35.94 75.04
N VAL A 184 13.79 -34.66 75.22
CA VAL A 184 14.28 -33.84 76.34
C VAL A 184 13.79 -34.40 77.69
N ARG A 185 12.53 -34.85 77.78
CA ARG A 185 12.00 -35.51 78.98
C ARG A 185 12.75 -36.80 79.30
N SER A 186 13.00 -37.67 78.31
CA SER A 186 13.75 -38.92 78.49
C SER A 186 15.16 -38.65 79.04
N VAL A 187 15.89 -37.71 78.42
CA VAL A 187 17.25 -37.32 78.87
C VAL A 187 17.21 -36.67 80.26
N ALA A 188 16.20 -35.87 80.58
CA ALA A 188 16.03 -35.29 81.91
C ALA A 188 15.78 -36.36 82.99
N VAL A 189 15.00 -37.41 82.68
CA VAL A 189 14.77 -38.55 83.58
C VAL A 189 16.05 -39.36 83.80
N GLU A 190 16.79 -39.69 82.73
CA GLU A 190 18.08 -40.39 82.83
C GLU A 190 19.10 -39.61 83.68
N ILE A 191 19.22 -38.30 83.45
CA ILE A 191 20.12 -37.43 84.23
C ILE A 191 19.65 -37.34 85.69
N ALA A 192 18.35 -37.21 85.94
CA ALA A 192 17.80 -37.18 87.30
C ALA A 192 18.05 -38.48 88.07
N GLN A 193 17.89 -39.65 87.43
CA GLN A 193 18.22 -40.95 88.04
C GLN A 193 19.72 -41.07 88.32
N GLN A 194 20.59 -40.71 87.37
CA GLN A 194 22.05 -40.75 87.57
C GLN A 194 22.51 -39.78 88.67
N ALA A 195 21.89 -38.61 88.81
CA ALA A 195 22.17 -37.66 89.87
C ALA A 195 21.70 -38.19 91.24
N ALA A 196 20.50 -38.77 91.32
CA ALA A 196 19.97 -39.37 92.54
C ALA A 196 20.83 -40.56 93.03
N GLU A 197 21.28 -41.43 92.12
CA GLU A 197 22.16 -42.55 92.46
C GLU A 197 23.54 -42.05 92.94
N LYS A 198 24.15 -41.08 92.24
CA LYS A 198 25.50 -40.56 92.58
C LYS A 198 25.55 -39.66 93.81
N ILE A 199 24.50 -38.90 94.11
CA ILE A 199 24.48 -37.91 95.21
C ILE A 199 23.74 -38.46 96.43
N GLY A 200 22.60 -39.13 96.21
CA GLY A 200 21.75 -39.66 97.29
C GLY A 200 22.03 -41.11 97.67
N GLY A 201 22.73 -41.89 96.82
CA GLY A 201 22.96 -43.32 97.05
C GLY A 201 21.70 -44.20 96.94
N VAL A 202 20.59 -43.64 96.45
CA VAL A 202 19.28 -44.31 96.36
C VAL A 202 18.92 -44.55 94.90
N LYS A 203 18.63 -45.80 94.54
CA LYS A 203 18.04 -46.13 93.23
C LYS A 203 16.56 -45.75 93.20
N ILE A 204 16.21 -44.86 92.29
CA ILE A 204 14.83 -44.43 92.03
C ILE A 204 14.30 -45.16 90.80
N ASP A 205 13.13 -45.78 90.94
CA ASP A 205 12.41 -46.43 89.84
C ASP A 205 12.06 -45.42 88.72
N GLY A 206 12.18 -45.85 87.47
CA GLY A 206 11.97 -44.99 86.29
C GLY A 206 10.58 -44.35 86.25
N THR A 207 9.53 -45.05 86.72
CA THR A 207 8.16 -44.49 86.75
C THR A 207 8.03 -43.36 87.77
N LYS A 208 8.76 -43.41 88.88
CA LYS A 208 8.78 -42.36 89.90
C LYS A 208 9.65 -41.17 89.47
N ALA A 209 10.75 -41.43 88.79
CA ALA A 209 11.59 -40.38 88.21
C ALA A 209 10.84 -39.60 87.11
N ASP A 210 10.16 -40.30 86.20
CA ASP A 210 9.37 -39.67 85.14
C ASP A 210 8.16 -38.88 85.65
N ALA A 211 7.49 -39.36 86.71
CA ALA A 211 6.44 -38.60 87.37
C ALA A 211 6.96 -37.27 87.95
N ALA A 212 8.06 -37.32 88.72
CA ALA A 212 8.65 -36.14 89.36
C ALA A 212 9.20 -35.12 88.35
N VAL A 213 9.88 -35.58 87.28
CA VAL A 213 10.30 -34.71 86.17
C VAL A 213 9.08 -34.14 85.45
N GLY A 214 8.04 -34.94 85.23
CA GLY A 214 6.79 -34.52 84.59
C GLY A 214 5.99 -33.49 85.39
N ASP A 215 6.09 -33.46 86.72
CA ASP A 215 5.53 -32.40 87.56
C ASP A 215 6.33 -31.10 87.44
N VAL A 216 7.66 -31.16 87.60
CA VAL A 216 8.54 -29.98 87.50
C VAL A 216 8.50 -29.33 86.11
N MET A 217 8.39 -30.12 85.04
CA MET A 217 8.21 -29.58 83.67
C MET A 217 6.84 -28.92 83.46
N ARG A 218 5.80 -29.31 84.22
CA ARG A 218 4.47 -28.67 84.18
C ARG A 218 4.40 -27.37 84.99
N GLU A 219 5.29 -27.20 85.96
CA GLU A 219 5.35 -26.01 86.81
C GLU A 219 6.17 -24.86 86.18
N ARG A 220 6.88 -25.13 85.07
CA ARG A 220 7.82 -24.18 84.43
C ARG A 220 7.68 -24.05 82.90
N GLY A 221 6.65 -24.65 82.30
CA GLY A 221 6.37 -24.63 80.85
C GLY A 221 5.06 -23.92 80.52
#